data_AF-H6Q7P3-F1
#
_entry.id   AF-H6Q7P3-F1
#
_cell.length_a   1.000
_cell.length_b   1.000
_cell.length_c   1.000
_cell.angle_alpha   90.00
_cell.angle_beta   90.00
_cell.angle_gamma   90.00
#
_symmetry.space_group_name_H-M   'P 1'
#
loop_
_entity.id
_entity.type
_entity.pdbx_description
1 polymer ?
#
loop_
_entity_poly.entity_id
_entity_poly.type
_entity_poly.pdbx_seq_one_letter_code
_entity_poly.pdbx_strand_id
1 'polypeptide(L)'
;MSTGKSPSFFFLILVLYSLLWFFWPWSQLVALFVAGLVFLWVLFFASFLAPSRGLVLAAGLAALPLAAAPLAEPLYLWYAVSPLVFFGLIVYAASRIYGWLWGLVFVIGSLWLHVAMLMVLDWVSGGFVQAAFRIGFDVYVRWNVSLVAALDSSALYVSCVVMRRLLRRRVA
;
A
#
# COMPACT_ATOMS: atom_id res chain seq x y z
N MET A 1 -27.11 -0.79 -3.47
CA MET A 1 -25.89 -1.51 -3.93
C MET A 1 -24.82 -0.48 -4.21
N SER A 2 -23.78 -0.41 -3.38
CA SER A 2 -22.71 0.58 -3.54
C SER A 2 -21.87 0.24 -4.76
N THR A 3 -21.77 1.18 -5.71
CA THR A 3 -20.91 1.18 -6.89
C THR A 3 -19.43 1.37 -6.53
N GLY A 4 -18.96 0.66 -5.51
CA GLY A 4 -17.56 0.67 -5.10
C GLY A 4 -16.70 -0.04 -6.14
N LYS A 5 -15.69 0.64 -6.68
CA LYS A 5 -14.68 0.05 -7.58
C LYS A 5 -14.05 -1.18 -6.89
N SER A 6 -13.91 -2.28 -7.62
CA SER A 6 -13.44 -3.55 -7.06
C SER A 6 -11.96 -3.49 -6.64
N PRO A 7 -11.51 -4.30 -5.67
CA PRO A 7 -10.10 -4.39 -5.31
C PRO A 7 -9.19 -4.71 -6.49
N SER A 8 -9.67 -5.54 -7.43
CA SER A 8 -8.95 -5.86 -8.66
C SER A 8 -8.69 -4.63 -9.54
N PHE A 9 -9.60 -3.65 -9.56
CA PHE A 9 -9.42 -2.41 -10.31
C PHE A 9 -8.26 -1.57 -9.73
N PHE A 10 -8.21 -1.41 -8.41
CA PHE A 10 -7.12 -0.67 -7.77
C PHE A 10 -5.80 -1.41 -7.84
N PHE A 11 -5.81 -2.74 -7.75
CA PHE A 11 -4.63 -3.57 -8.01
C PHE A 11 -4.07 -3.33 -9.41
N LEU A 12 -4.93 -3.36 -10.44
CA LEU A 12 -4.53 -3.09 -11.81
C LEU A 12 -3.92 -1.69 -11.96
N ILE A 13 -4.55 -0.67 -11.39
CA ILE A 13 -4.01 0.70 -11.44
C ILE A 13 -2.65 0.79 -10.76
N LEU A 14 -2.49 0.17 -9.59
CA LEU A 14 -1.24 0.19 -8.84
C LEU A 14 -0.11 -0.48 -9.64
N VAL A 15 -0.39 -1.59 -10.30
CA VAL A 15 0.56 -2.27 -11.21
C VAL A 15 0.86 -1.41 -12.44
N LEU A 16 -0.15 -0.84 -13.09
CA LEU A 16 0.06 0.03 -14.25
C LEU A 16 0.85 1.29 -13.89
N TYR A 17 0.59 1.87 -12.72
CA TYR A 17 1.34 3.02 -12.22
C TYR A 17 2.79 2.63 -11.90
N SER A 18 3.03 1.45 -11.32
CA SER A 18 4.40 1.00 -11.03
C SER A 18 5.22 0.74 -12.29
N LEU A 19 4.60 0.44 -13.43
CA LEU A 19 5.27 0.36 -14.73
C LEU A 19 5.77 1.72 -15.24
N LEU A 20 5.21 2.84 -14.77
CA LEU A 20 5.73 4.17 -15.15
C LEU A 20 7.18 4.36 -14.69
N TRP A 21 7.64 3.61 -13.69
CA TRP A 21 9.02 3.65 -13.22
C TRP A 21 10.07 3.38 -14.32
N PHE A 22 9.73 2.55 -15.32
CA PHE A 22 10.62 2.29 -16.46
C PHE A 22 11.00 3.59 -17.20
N PHE A 23 10.07 4.54 -17.28
CA PHE A 23 10.21 5.78 -18.02
C PHE A 23 10.35 7.00 -17.11
N TRP A 24 10.24 6.83 -15.80
CA TRP A 24 10.17 7.94 -14.88
C TRP A 24 11.51 8.71 -14.82
N PRO A 25 11.48 10.05 -14.84
CA PRO A 25 12.68 10.86 -14.72
C PRO A 25 13.27 10.73 -13.32
N TRP A 26 14.56 10.41 -13.25
CA TRP A 26 15.33 10.29 -12.03
C TRP A 26 15.80 11.67 -11.54
N SER A 27 14.85 12.45 -11.06
CA SER A 27 15.06 13.78 -10.48
C SER A 27 14.25 13.91 -9.19
N GLN A 28 14.00 15.13 -8.73
CA GLN A 28 13.07 15.42 -7.62
C GLN A 28 11.66 14.82 -7.85
N LEU A 29 11.30 14.50 -9.11
CA LEU A 29 10.05 13.82 -9.44
C LEU A 29 9.94 12.40 -8.88
N VAL A 30 11.03 11.77 -8.42
CA VAL A 30 10.96 10.45 -7.75
C VAL A 30 10.07 10.50 -6.51
N ALA A 31 10.11 11.58 -5.73
CA ALA A 31 9.24 11.71 -4.56
C ALA A 31 7.75 11.79 -4.94
N LEU A 32 7.43 12.45 -6.06
CA LEU A 32 6.07 12.48 -6.60
C LEU A 32 5.60 11.08 -6.99
N PHE A 33 6.47 10.28 -7.61
CA PHE A 33 6.18 8.90 -7.94
C PHE A 33 5.94 8.03 -6.70
N VAL A 34 6.83 8.12 -5.71
CA VAL A 34 6.70 7.39 -4.45
C VAL A 34 5.42 7.78 -3.70
N ALA A 35 5.10 9.07 -3.64
CA ALA A 35 3.86 9.55 -3.05
C ALA A 35 2.62 9.00 -3.77
N GLY A 36 2.65 8.95 -5.10
CA GLY A 36 1.59 8.33 -5.91
C GLY A 36 1.44 6.84 -5.66
N LEU A 37 2.56 6.10 -5.55
CA LEU A 37 2.56 4.68 -5.18
C LEU A 37 1.93 4.45 -3.80
N VAL A 38 2.36 5.20 -2.78
CA VAL A 38 1.83 5.09 -1.42
C VAL A 38 0.33 5.40 -1.40
N PHE A 39 -0.09 6.46 -2.08
CA PHE A 39 -1.51 6.81 -2.20
C PHE A 39 -2.34 5.69 -2.84
N LEU A 40 -1.88 5.16 -3.99
CA LEU A 40 -2.56 4.07 -4.69
C LEU A 40 -2.59 2.78 -3.87
N TRP A 41 -1.52 2.49 -3.14
CA TRP A 41 -1.45 1.34 -2.24
C TRP A 41 -2.48 1.44 -1.11
N VAL A 42 -2.61 2.63 -0.50
CA VAL A 42 -3.62 2.90 0.54
C VAL A 42 -5.03 2.78 -0.03
N LEU A 43 -5.28 3.30 -1.23
CA LEU A 43 -6.57 3.12 -1.90
C LEU A 43 -6.87 1.66 -2.23
N PHE A 44 -5.85 0.92 -2.66
CA PHE A 44 -5.96 -0.50 -2.92
C PHE A 44 -6.33 -1.27 -1.65
N PHE A 45 -5.66 -1.02 -0.53
CA PHE A 45 -6.05 -1.59 0.76
C PHE A 45 -7.47 -1.17 1.15
N ALA A 46 -7.77 0.13 1.08
CA ALA A 46 -9.06 0.68 1.48
C ALA A 46 -10.22 0.20 0.59
N SER A 47 -9.95 -0.27 -0.64
CA SER A 47 -10.95 -0.92 -1.49
C SER A 47 -11.58 -2.16 -0.84
N PHE A 48 -10.84 -2.82 0.08
CA PHE A 48 -11.38 -3.91 0.91
C PHE A 48 -12.27 -3.42 2.07
N LEU A 49 -12.41 -2.10 2.23
CA LEU A 49 -13.16 -1.47 3.31
C LEU A 49 -14.22 -0.49 2.77
N ALA A 50 -14.59 -0.59 1.48
CA ALA A 50 -15.56 0.30 0.83
C ALA A 50 -15.24 1.79 1.04
N PRO A 51 -14.19 2.31 0.39
CA PRO A 51 -13.61 3.60 0.72
C PRO A 51 -14.60 4.74 0.47
N SER A 52 -14.78 5.59 1.48
CA SER A 52 -15.59 6.80 1.35
C SER A 52 -14.82 7.88 0.57
N ARG A 53 -15.54 8.81 -0.06
CA ARG A 53 -14.91 9.97 -0.74
C ARG A 53 -13.99 10.75 0.21
N GLY A 54 -14.41 10.89 1.47
CA GLY A 54 -13.60 11.55 2.51
C GLY A 54 -12.29 10.83 2.79
N LEU A 55 -12.28 9.49 2.78
CA LEU A 55 -11.04 8.73 2.96
C LEU A 55 -10.09 8.87 1.77
N VAL A 56 -10.62 8.88 0.54
CA VAL A 56 -9.82 9.12 -0.66
C VAL A 56 -9.16 10.50 -0.60
N LEU A 57 -9.93 11.53 -0.22
CA LEU A 57 -9.41 12.88 -0.05
C LEU A 57 -8.36 12.95 1.07
N ALA A 58 -8.63 12.35 2.23
CA ALA A 58 -7.70 12.34 3.35
C ALA A 58 -6.39 11.63 3.01
N ALA A 59 -6.46 10.49 2.30
CA ALA A 59 -5.27 9.78 1.82
C ALA A 59 -4.48 10.63 0.81
N GLY A 60 -5.17 11.34 -0.09
CA GLY A 60 -4.54 12.25 -1.04
C GLY A 60 -3.82 13.40 -0.34
N LEU A 61 -4.50 14.07 0.60
CA LEU A 61 -3.92 15.13 1.42
C LEU A 61 -2.72 14.64 2.23
N ALA A 62 -2.79 13.44 2.79
CA ALA A 62 -1.68 12.82 3.52
C ALA A 62 -0.49 12.45 2.60
N ALA A 63 -0.71 12.27 1.30
CA ALA A 63 0.37 12.00 0.34
C ALA A 63 1.05 13.28 -0.19
N LEU A 64 0.40 14.44 -0.12
CA LEU A 64 0.96 15.70 -0.63
C LEU A 64 2.32 16.07 -0.02
N PRO A 65 2.55 15.96 1.31
CA PRO A 65 3.84 16.32 1.87
C PRO A 65 4.94 15.33 1.47
N LEU A 66 4.61 14.07 1.12
CA LEU A 66 5.57 13.14 0.53
C LEU A 66 5.99 13.61 -0.86
N ALA A 67 5.02 14.02 -1.69
CA ALA A 67 5.30 14.52 -3.05
C ALA A 67 6.14 15.80 -3.03
N ALA A 68 5.88 16.66 -2.04
CA ALA A 68 6.59 17.92 -1.85
C ALA A 68 7.92 17.77 -1.08
N ALA A 69 8.26 16.58 -0.56
CA ALA A 69 9.43 16.38 0.29
C ALA A 69 10.75 16.92 -0.29
N PRO A 70 11.02 16.84 -1.62
CA PRO A 70 12.24 17.40 -2.19
C PRO A 70 12.33 18.94 -2.17
N LEU A 71 11.22 19.64 -1.90
CA LEU A 71 11.13 21.09 -1.95
C LEU A 71 11.54 21.75 -0.62
N ALA A 72 11.46 21.03 0.50
CA ALA A 72 11.78 21.57 1.81
C ALA A 72 12.21 20.47 2.78
N GLU A 73 13.37 20.65 3.43
CA GLU A 73 13.93 19.66 4.36
C GLU A 73 13.00 19.22 5.50
N PRO A 74 12.18 20.11 6.12
CA PRO A 74 11.25 19.70 7.17
C PRO A 74 10.25 18.64 6.72
N LEU A 75 9.94 18.57 5.42
CA LEU A 75 9.03 17.59 4.85
C LEU A 75 9.63 16.18 4.81
N TYR A 76 10.95 16.02 4.96
CA TYR A 76 11.56 14.69 5.11
C TYR A 76 11.07 13.95 6.36
N LEU A 77 10.69 14.67 7.42
CA LEU A 77 10.06 14.06 8.60
C LEU A 77 8.76 13.34 8.25
N TRP A 78 8.09 13.75 7.18
CA TRP A 78 6.87 13.11 6.74
C TRP A 78 7.07 11.68 6.21
N TYR A 79 8.28 11.31 5.78
CA TYR A 79 8.58 9.90 5.47
C TYR A 79 8.45 9.00 6.71
N ALA A 80 8.75 9.52 7.90
CA ALA A 80 8.59 8.79 9.16
C ALA A 80 7.15 8.85 9.71
N VAL A 81 6.46 9.99 9.52
CA VAL A 81 5.12 10.22 10.08
C VAL A 81 4.01 9.63 9.21
N SER A 82 4.16 9.67 7.88
CA SER A 82 3.11 9.25 6.95
C SER A 82 2.64 7.80 7.13
N PRO A 83 3.48 6.79 7.46
CA PRO A 83 2.99 5.44 7.73
C PRO A 83 1.99 5.40 8.89
N LEU A 84 2.22 6.18 9.95
CA LEU A 84 1.30 6.27 11.09
C LEU A 84 -0.03 6.94 10.70
N VAL A 85 0.03 7.97 9.86
CA VAL A 85 -1.17 8.65 9.34
C VAL A 85 -1.99 7.69 8.49
N PHE A 86 -1.37 7.01 7.53
CA PHE A 86 -2.05 6.03 6.69
C PHE A 86 -2.59 4.85 7.50
N PHE A 87 -1.83 4.36 8.49
CA PHE A 87 -2.27 3.34 9.43
C PHE A 87 -3.53 3.78 10.20
N GLY A 88 -3.55 5.01 10.73
CA GLY A 88 -4.72 5.58 11.39
C GLY A 88 -5.94 5.66 10.47
N LEU A 89 -5.75 6.09 9.22
CA LEU A 89 -6.83 6.18 8.23
C LEU A 89 -7.43 4.82 7.90
N ILE A 90 -6.61 3.79 7.68
CA ILE A 90 -7.10 2.44 7.35
C ILE A 90 -7.73 1.73 8.57
N VAL A 91 -7.20 1.96 9.79
CA VAL A 91 -7.82 1.47 11.03
C VAL A 91 -9.17 2.14 11.25
N TYR A 92 -9.25 3.46 11.07
CA TYR A 92 -10.51 4.19 11.11
C TYR A 92 -11.51 3.61 10.11
N ALA A 93 -11.12 3.41 8.85
CA ALA A 93 -11.97 2.80 7.84
C ALA A 93 -12.46 1.40 8.24
N ALA A 94 -11.56 0.55 8.73
CA ALA A 94 -11.89 -0.81 9.15
C ALA A 94 -12.83 -0.82 10.36
N SER A 95 -12.64 0.12 11.29
CA SER A 95 -13.47 0.25 12.49
C SER A 95 -14.94 0.56 12.18
N ARG A 96 -15.21 1.24 11.05
CA ARG A 96 -16.57 1.54 10.60
C ARG A 96 -17.34 0.31 10.12
N ILE A 97 -16.63 -0.79 9.82
CA ILE A 97 -17.23 -2.05 9.34
C ILE A 97 -17.24 -3.11 10.44
N TYR A 98 -16.12 -3.28 11.15
CA TYR A 98 -15.95 -4.38 12.11
C TYR A 98 -16.04 -3.93 13.58
N GLY A 99 -16.14 -2.63 13.85
CA GLY A 99 -15.93 -2.07 15.19
C GLY A 99 -14.45 -1.81 15.49
N TRP A 100 -14.14 -1.00 16.50
CA TRP A 100 -12.77 -0.52 16.78
C TRP A 100 -11.75 -1.64 16.95
N LEU A 101 -11.99 -2.57 17.88
CA LEU A 101 -11.05 -3.66 18.18
C LEU A 101 -10.84 -4.58 16.97
N TRP A 102 -11.93 -5.04 16.34
CA TRP A 102 -11.84 -5.95 15.21
C TRP A 102 -11.35 -5.27 13.92
N GLY A 103 -11.60 -3.97 13.77
CA GLY A 103 -11.01 -3.17 12.70
C GLY A 103 -9.48 -3.07 12.84
N LEU A 104 -9.00 -2.86 14.06
CA LEU A 104 -7.57 -2.90 14.36
C LEU A 104 -6.97 -4.29 14.06
N VAL A 105 -7.63 -5.37 14.52
CA VAL A 105 -7.22 -6.75 14.24
C VAL A 105 -7.21 -7.05 12.74
N PHE A 106 -8.19 -6.54 11.98
CA PHE A 106 -8.22 -6.70 10.51
C PHE A 106 -6.98 -6.07 9.87
N VAL A 107 -6.66 -4.83 10.23
CA VAL A 107 -5.53 -4.10 9.64
C VAL A 107 -4.22 -4.75 10.03
N ILE A 108 -3.97 -4.89 11.33
CA ILE A 108 -2.72 -5.47 11.84
C ILE A 108 -2.55 -6.89 11.31
N GLY A 109 -3.59 -7.72 11.38
CA GLY A 109 -3.56 -9.09 10.86
C GLY A 109 -3.29 -9.15 9.36
N SER A 110 -3.87 -8.23 8.56
CA SER A 110 -3.62 -8.19 7.11
C SER A 110 -2.18 -7.78 6.79
N LEU A 111 -1.64 -6.80 7.52
CA LEU A 111 -0.26 -6.34 7.35
C LEU A 111 0.75 -7.43 7.76
N TRP A 112 0.56 -8.06 8.92
CA TRP A 112 1.47 -9.12 9.38
C TRP A 112 1.40 -10.37 8.50
N LEU A 113 0.19 -10.78 8.07
CA LEU A 113 0.05 -11.90 7.14
C LEU A 113 0.69 -11.57 5.79
N HIS A 114 0.57 -10.35 5.31
CA HIS A 114 1.28 -9.86 4.13
C HIS A 114 2.80 -9.98 4.28
N VAL A 115 3.36 -9.51 5.42
CA VAL A 115 4.81 -9.62 5.68
C VAL A 115 5.24 -11.09 5.75
N ALA A 116 4.48 -11.94 6.44
CA ALA A 116 4.76 -13.37 6.52
C ALA A 116 4.76 -14.04 5.14
N MET A 117 3.81 -13.68 4.27
CA MET A 117 3.76 -14.15 2.89
C MET A 117 4.98 -13.72 2.09
N LEU A 118 5.42 -12.46 2.21
CA LEU A 118 6.63 -11.98 1.56
C LEU A 118 7.88 -12.71 2.08
N MET A 119 7.98 -12.99 3.38
CA MET A 119 9.07 -13.78 3.96
C MET A 119 9.11 -15.22 3.42
N VAL A 120 7.94 -15.86 3.29
CA VAL A 120 7.85 -17.20 2.71
C VAL A 120 8.25 -17.18 1.24
N LEU A 121 7.79 -16.19 0.47
CA LEU A 121 8.18 -16.02 -0.93
C LEU A 121 9.68 -15.79 -1.07
N ASP A 122 10.27 -14.98 -0.19
CA ASP A 122 11.72 -14.74 -0.16
C ASP A 122 12.50 -16.03 0.10
N TRP A 123 12.09 -16.80 1.11
CA TRP A 123 12.71 -18.07 1.44
C TRP A 123 12.62 -19.09 0.28
N VAL A 124 11.45 -19.23 -0.35
CA VAL A 124 11.23 -20.15 -1.48
C VAL A 124 11.98 -19.69 -2.74
N SER A 125 12.10 -18.39 -2.95
CA SER A 125 12.80 -17.81 -4.10
C SER A 125 14.32 -17.70 -3.93
N GLY A 126 14.87 -18.16 -2.79
CA GLY A 126 16.30 -18.12 -2.52
C GLY A 126 16.84 -16.71 -2.24
N GLY A 127 16.04 -15.84 -1.65
CA GLY A 127 16.43 -14.46 -1.31
C GLY A 127 16.18 -13.43 -2.42
N PHE A 128 15.45 -13.80 -3.49
CA PHE A 128 15.18 -12.91 -4.62
C PHE A 128 14.38 -11.67 -4.21
N VAL A 129 13.41 -11.83 -3.31
CA VAL A 129 12.57 -10.71 -2.83
C VAL A 129 13.43 -9.74 -2.04
N GLN A 130 14.29 -10.24 -1.14
CA GLN A 130 15.24 -9.43 -0.39
C GLN A 130 16.27 -8.77 -1.31
N ALA A 131 16.76 -9.46 -2.33
CA ALA A 131 17.65 -8.88 -3.33
C ALA A 131 16.95 -7.73 -4.09
N ALA A 132 15.70 -7.92 -4.51
CA ALA A 132 14.92 -6.87 -5.16
C ALA A 132 14.72 -5.65 -4.24
N PHE A 133 14.46 -5.86 -2.94
CA PHE A 133 14.37 -4.79 -1.95
C PHE A 133 15.71 -4.09 -1.67
N ARG A 134 16.82 -4.83 -1.66
CA ARG A 134 18.18 -4.26 -1.49
C ARG A 134 18.58 -3.38 -2.67
N ILE A 135 18.23 -3.82 -3.89
CA ILE A 135 18.45 -3.05 -5.11
C ILE A 135 17.47 -1.87 -5.16
N GLY A 136 16.32 -1.93 -4.48
CA GLY A 136 15.52 -0.75 -4.09
C GLY A 136 15.13 0.14 -5.26
N PHE A 137 15.20 1.46 -5.09
CA PHE A 137 15.09 2.40 -6.21
C PHE A 137 16.49 2.57 -6.85
N ASP A 138 17.03 1.54 -7.51
CA ASP A 138 18.24 1.64 -8.35
C ASP A 138 17.89 1.98 -9.81
N VAL A 139 18.59 2.98 -10.36
CA VAL A 139 18.46 3.50 -11.72
C VAL A 139 18.77 2.45 -12.78
N TYR A 140 19.69 1.53 -12.48
CA TYR A 140 20.19 0.52 -13.42
C TYR A 140 19.30 -0.73 -13.47
N VAL A 141 18.41 -0.92 -12.48
CA VAL A 141 17.57 -2.12 -12.37
C VAL A 141 16.08 -1.76 -12.36
N ARG A 142 15.63 -0.95 -13.34
CA ARG A 142 14.28 -0.35 -13.37
C ARG A 142 13.10 -1.34 -13.31
N TRP A 143 13.29 -2.63 -13.55
CA TRP A 143 12.19 -3.61 -13.43
C TRP A 143 11.83 -3.93 -11.97
N ASN A 144 12.72 -3.62 -11.01
CA ASN A 144 12.57 -3.98 -9.62
C ASN A 144 11.35 -3.33 -8.93
N VAL A 145 11.06 -2.06 -9.18
CA VAL A 145 9.92 -1.36 -8.57
C VAL A 145 8.60 -1.96 -9.02
N SER A 146 8.45 -2.24 -10.32
CA SER A 146 7.22 -2.85 -10.82
C SER A 146 7.03 -4.26 -10.28
N LEU A 147 8.11 -5.03 -10.19
CA LEU A 147 8.09 -6.38 -9.62
C LEU A 147 7.80 -6.36 -8.12
N VAL A 148 8.47 -5.50 -7.34
CA VAL A 148 8.24 -5.32 -5.91
C VAL A 148 6.81 -4.88 -5.67
N ALA A 149 6.32 -3.86 -6.39
CA ALA A 149 4.94 -3.40 -6.27
C ALA A 149 3.92 -4.50 -6.58
N ALA A 150 4.16 -5.33 -7.62
CA ALA A 150 3.28 -6.44 -7.95
C ALA A 150 3.28 -7.53 -6.86
N LEU A 151 4.46 -7.95 -6.39
CA LEU A 151 4.59 -8.95 -5.32
C LEU A 151 3.94 -8.45 -4.02
N ASP A 152 4.30 -7.24 -3.60
CA ASP A 152 3.79 -6.58 -2.41
C ASP A 152 2.26 -6.46 -2.42
N SER A 153 1.71 -5.96 -3.53
CA SER A 153 0.26 -5.78 -3.69
C SER A 153 -0.48 -7.12 -3.80
N SER A 154 0.14 -8.14 -4.41
CA SER A 154 -0.45 -9.48 -4.51
C SER A 154 -0.50 -10.18 -3.15
N ALA A 155 0.56 -10.08 -2.35
CA ALA A 155 0.61 -10.58 -0.98
C ALA A 155 -0.43 -9.87 -0.11
N LEU A 156 -0.56 -8.55 -0.26
CA LEU A 156 -1.59 -7.77 0.43
C LEU A 156 -3.01 -8.14 0.01
N TYR A 157 -3.25 -8.37 -1.29
CA TYR A 157 -4.54 -8.83 -1.79
C TYR A 157 -4.98 -10.10 -1.06
N VAL A 158 -4.09 -11.11 -1.06
CA VAL A 158 -4.37 -12.41 -0.46
C VAL A 158 -4.56 -12.26 1.05
N SER A 159 -3.71 -11.47 1.73
CA SER A 159 -3.82 -11.27 3.17
C SER A 159 -5.15 -10.63 3.56
N CYS A 160 -5.60 -9.58 2.85
CA CYS A 160 -6.89 -8.95 3.07
C CYS A 160 -8.06 -9.90 2.79
N VAL A 161 -7.98 -10.73 1.74
CA VAL A 161 -9.01 -11.74 1.44
C VAL A 161 -9.11 -12.77 2.56
N VAL A 162 -7.98 -13.28 3.04
CA VAL A 162 -7.92 -14.25 4.14
C VAL A 162 -8.47 -13.63 5.42
N MET A 163 -8.00 -12.44 5.81
CA MET A 163 -8.45 -11.76 7.03
C MET A 163 -9.95 -11.43 7.00
N ARG A 164 -10.46 -10.97 5.85
CA ARG A 164 -11.90 -10.73 5.67
C ARG A 164 -12.70 -12.01 5.87
N ARG A 165 -12.22 -13.16 5.35
CA ARG A 165 -12.89 -14.46 5.53
C ARG A 165 -12.84 -14.91 6.99
N LEU A 166 -11.72 -14.72 7.67
CA LEU A 166 -11.56 -15.08 9.09
C LEU A 166 -12.47 -14.27 10.00
N LEU A 167 -12.56 -12.95 9.79
CA LEU A 167 -13.38 -12.08 10.64
C LEU A 167 -14.88 -12.17 10.34
N ARG A 168 -15.28 -12.41 9.08
CA ARG A 168 -16.69 -12.66 8.75
C ARG A 168 -17.27 -13.85 9.51
N ARG A 169 -16.46 -14.88 9.81
CA ARG A 169 -16.89 -16.05 10.60
C ARG A 169 -17.08 -15.74 12.09
N ARG A 170 -16.59 -14.61 12.59
CA ARG A 170 -16.64 -14.26 14.03
C ARG A 170 -17.63 -13.14 14.37
N VAL A 171 -18.04 -12.35 13.38
CA VAL A 171 -18.96 -11.21 13.55
C VAL A 171 -20.40 -11.56 13.13
N ALA A 172 -20.60 -12.69 12.44
CA ALA A 172 -21.92 -13.29 12.20
C ALA A 172 -22.32 -14.17 13.39
#